data_AF-A0A6P0U7P8-F1
#
_entry.id   AF-A0A6P0U7P8-F1
#
_cell.length_a   1.000
_cell.length_b   1.000
_cell.length_c   1.000
_cell.angle_alpha   90.00
_cell.angle_beta   90.00
_cell.angle_gamma   90.00
#
_symmetry.space_group_name_H-M   'P 1'
#
loop_
_entity.id
_entity.type
_entity.pdbx_description
1 polymer ?
#
loop_
_entity_poly.entity_id
_entity_poly.type
_entity_poly.pdbx_seq_one_letter_code
_entity_poly.pdbx_strand_id
1 'polypeptide(L)' 'DAMLSGSTFGNSVVTGADFSGAIVDRYQVKLMCKNASGINPITGVPTRDSLGCPPQL' A
#
# COMPACT_ATOMS: atom_id res chain seq x y z
N ASP A 1 0.24 -14.31 -4.08
CA ASP A 1 0.73 -13.05 -4.67
C ASP A 1 -0.35 -12.37 -5.50
N ALA A 2 -0.30 -11.05 -5.59
CA ALA A 2 -1.22 -10.24 -6.40
C ALA A 2 -0.42 -9.38 -7.39
N MET A 3 -0.89 -9.30 -8.64
CA MET A 3 -0.30 -8.46 -9.68
C MET A 3 -1.22 -7.28 -9.98
N LEU A 4 -0.74 -6.06 -9.71
CA LEU A 4 -1.50 -4.81 -9.85
C LEU A 4 -0.82 -3.83 -10.82
N SER A 5 0.08 -4.33 -11.68
CA SER A 5 0.76 -3.50 -12.68
C SER A 5 -0.22 -2.99 -13.74
N GLY A 6 -0.09 -1.73 -14.14
CA GLY A 6 -1.01 -1.07 -15.08
C GLY A 6 -2.32 -0.59 -14.46
N SER A 7 -2.55 -0.81 -13.16
CA SER A 7 -3.75 -0.33 -12.44
C SER A 7 -3.53 1.07 -11.85
N THR A 8 -4.62 1.83 -11.64
CA THR A 8 -4.57 3.18 -11.06
C THR A 8 -5.33 3.25 -9.73
N PHE A 9 -4.67 3.82 -8.71
CA PHE A 9 -5.13 3.83 -7.32
C PHE A 9 -5.21 5.25 -6.71
N GLY A 10 -5.32 6.30 -7.54
CA GLY A 10 -5.13 7.69 -7.11
C GLY A 10 -5.93 8.13 -5.86
N ASN A 11 -7.22 7.77 -5.78
CA ASN A 11 -8.11 8.14 -4.69
C ASN A 11 -8.61 6.94 -3.87
N SER A 12 -7.96 5.77 -3.99
CA SER A 12 -8.41 4.59 -3.25
C SER A 12 -8.18 4.76 -1.76
N VAL A 13 -9.17 4.35 -0.96
CA VAL A 13 -8.99 4.18 0.48
C VAL A 13 -8.21 2.90 0.71
N VAL A 14 -6.99 3.02 1.22
CA VAL A 14 -6.07 1.89 1.46
C VAL A 14 -5.82 1.64 2.95
N THR A 15 -6.52 2.35 3.84
CA THR A 15 -6.34 2.23 5.29
C THR A 15 -6.61 0.80 5.77
N GLY A 16 -5.65 0.22 6.47
CA GLY A 16 -5.71 -1.15 7.00
C GLY A 16 -5.59 -2.25 5.93
N ALA A 17 -5.24 -1.92 4.68
CA ALA A 17 -4.96 -2.93 3.66
C ALA A 17 -3.56 -3.53 3.85
N ASP A 18 -3.40 -4.79 3.46
CA ASP A 18 -2.11 -5.48 3.47
C ASP A 18 -1.67 -5.77 2.03
N PHE A 19 -0.55 -5.20 1.62
CA PHE A 19 0.05 -5.35 0.30
C PHE A 19 1.26 -6.30 0.28
N SER A 20 1.43 -7.12 1.32
CA SER A 20 2.54 -8.07 1.42
C SER A 20 2.56 -9.02 0.21
N GLY A 21 3.68 -9.03 -0.52
CA GLY A 21 3.84 -9.84 -1.73
C GLY A 21 3.10 -9.32 -2.97
N ALA A 22 2.52 -8.11 -2.92
CA ALA A 22 1.89 -7.49 -4.08
C ALA A 22 2.93 -6.82 -5.00
N ILE A 23 2.78 -7.04 -6.31
CA ILE A 23 3.54 -6.31 -7.33
C ILE A 23 2.71 -5.09 -7.72
N VAL A 24 3.18 -3.91 -7.32
CA VAL A 24 2.55 -2.62 -7.60
C VAL A 24 3.54 -1.69 -8.27
N ASP A 25 3.10 -0.96 -9.29
CA ASP A 25 3.94 0.04 -9.96
C ASP A 25 4.43 1.11 -8.96
N ARG A 26 5.72 1.44 -9.03
CA ARG A 26 6.36 2.38 -8.08
C ARG A 26 5.65 3.74 -8.01
N TYR A 27 5.11 4.22 -9.13
CA TYR A 27 4.34 5.47 -9.15
C TYR A 27 3.04 5.35 -8.35
N GLN A 28 2.34 4.22 -8.45
CA GLN A 28 1.13 3.96 -7.67
C GLN A 28 1.46 3.82 -6.18
N VAL A 29 2.54 3.12 -5.82
CA VAL A 29 3.04 3.07 -4.43
C VAL A 29 3.25 4.48 -3.89
N LYS A 30 3.94 5.35 -4.63
CA LYS A 30 4.16 6.75 -4.24
C LYS A 30 2.86 7.51 -4.01
N LEU A 31 1.83 7.30 -4.83
CA LEU A 31 0.52 7.94 -4.66
C LEU A 31 -0.22 7.38 -3.44
N MET A 32 -0.32 6.07 -3.30
CA MET A 32 -0.99 5.41 -2.18
C MET A 32 -0.33 5.76 -0.84
N CYS A 33 1.00 5.84 -0.79
CA CYS A 33 1.75 6.20 0.41
C CYS A 33 1.45 7.60 0.96
N LYS A 34 0.79 8.49 0.19
CA LYS A 34 0.33 9.78 0.70
C LYS A 34 -0.78 9.63 1.75
N ASN A 35 -1.64 8.63 1.59
CA ASN A 35 -2.82 8.43 2.43
C ASN A 35 -2.82 7.06 3.15
N ALA A 36 -1.81 6.21 2.91
CA ALA A 36 -1.69 4.91 3.55
C ALA A 36 -1.47 5.05 5.06
N SER A 37 -2.34 4.37 5.82
CA SER A 37 -2.37 4.39 7.28
C SER A 37 -2.99 3.11 7.83
N GLY A 38 -2.95 2.95 9.16
CA GLY A 38 -3.56 1.83 9.86
C GLY A 38 -2.76 0.53 9.79
N ILE A 39 -3.31 -0.49 10.45
CA ILE A 39 -2.79 -1.85 10.56
C ILE A 39 -3.89 -2.78 10.09
N ASN A 40 -3.55 -3.78 9.29
CA ASN A 40 -4.52 -4.78 8.87
C ASN A 40 -4.98 -5.62 10.08
N PRO A 41 -6.30 -5.75 10.33
CA PRO A 41 -6.79 -6.41 11.55
C PRO A 41 -6.64 -7.94 11.53
N ILE A 42 -6.36 -8.54 10.36
CA ILE A 42 -6.22 -9.98 10.20
C ILE A 42 -4.74 -10.36 10.28
N THR A 43 -3.88 -9.64 9.55
CA THR A 43 -2.45 -9.98 9.45
C THR A 43 -1.57 -9.24 10.45
N GLY A 44 -2.07 -8.14 11.04
CA GLY A 44 -1.30 -7.28 11.94
C GLY A 44 -0.21 -6.46 11.25
N VAL A 45 -0.12 -6.50 9.91
CA VAL A 45 0.90 -5.78 9.15
C VAL A 45 0.48 -4.31 8.96
N PRO A 46 1.37 -3.33 9.22
CA PRO A 46 1.10 -1.93 8.90
C PRO A 46 0.95 -1.74 7.38
N THR A 47 -0.09 -1.02 6.96
CA THR A 47 -0.36 -0.75 5.53
C THR A 47 0.83 -0.10 4.84
N ARG A 48 1.49 0.84 5.50
CA ARG A 48 2.65 1.55 4.95
C ARG A 48 3.85 0.63 4.73
N ASP A 49 4.05 -0.30 5.64
CA ASP A 49 5.18 -1.22 5.61
C ASP A 49 4.98 -2.25 4.51
N SER A 50 3.79 -2.84 4.40
CA SER A 50 3.46 -3.77 3.31
C SER A 50 3.50 -3.12 1.92
N LEU A 51 3.22 -1.82 1.81
CA LEU A 51 3.38 -1.04 0.58
C LEU A 51 4.84 -0.67 0.26
N GLY A 52 5.77 -0.82 1.20
CA GLY A 52 7.15 -0.34 1.05
C GLY A 52 7.24 1.19 0.99
N CYS A 53 6.41 1.90 1.75
CA CYS A 53 6.45 3.36 1.81
C CYS A 53 7.77 3.88 2.40
N PRO A 54 8.25 5.07 1.96
CA PRO A 54 9.38 5.70 2.61
C PRO A 54 9.05 6.08 4.07
N PRO A 55 10.08 6.16 4.95
CA PRO A 55 9.93 6.69 6.30
C PRO A 55 9.29 8.08 6.27
N GLN A 56 8.37 8.34 7.20
CA GLN A 56 7.85 9.70 7.40
C GLN A 56 8.90 10.48 8.20
N LEU A 57 9.46 11.53 7.60
CA LEU A 57 10.28 12.53 8.27
C LEU A 57 9.40 13.67 8.79
#